data_AF-A0A126R3R7-F1
#
_entry.id   AF-A0A126R3R7-F1
#
_cell.length_a   1.000
_cell.length_b   1.000
_cell.length_c   1.000
_cell.angle_alpha   90.00
_cell.angle_beta   90.00
_cell.angle_gamma   90.00
#
_symmetry.space_group_name_H-M   'P 1'
#
loop_
_entity.id
_entity.type
_entity.pdbx_description
1 polymer ?
#
loop_
_entity_poly.entity_id
_entity_poly.type
_entity_poly.pdbx_seq_one_letter_code
_entity_poly.pdbx_strand_id
1 'polypeptide(L)' 'MVATSYNRGHKVYYNEELGEWLYCDDNSSTSVERPCARCGRMATNEGYDSCVGHIEGATSVCCGHGIKKPIMKWEEV' A
#
# COMPACT_ATOMS: atom_id res chain seq x y z
N MET A 1 -15.20 10.39 -10.05
CA MET A 1 -14.00 10.78 -9.28
C MET A 1 -13.22 9.50 -9.06
N VAL A 2 -11.96 9.43 -9.46
CA VAL A 2 -11.14 8.23 -9.28
C VAL A 2 -10.60 8.22 -7.85
N ALA A 3 -10.90 7.18 -7.08
CA ALA A 3 -10.34 7.03 -5.74
C ALA A 3 -8.81 6.85 -5.84
N THR A 4 -8.04 7.61 -5.08
CA THR A 4 -6.57 7.50 -5.03
C THR A 4 -6.11 7.09 -3.64
N SER A 5 -5.05 6.31 -3.57
CA SER A 5 -4.43 5.88 -2.32
C SER A 5 -2.92 5.74 -2.47
N TYR A 6 -2.27 5.15 -1.47
CA TYR A 6 -0.86 4.78 -1.50
C TYR A 6 -0.68 3.34 -1.04
N ASN A 7 0.04 2.55 -1.83
CA ASN A 7 0.46 1.20 -1.49
C ASN A 7 1.98 1.17 -1.30
N ARG A 8 2.46 0.89 -0.08
CA ARG A 8 3.90 0.86 0.29
C ARG A 8 4.70 2.11 -0.16
N GLY A 9 4.03 3.26 -0.27
CA GLY A 9 4.62 4.54 -0.71
C GLY A 9 4.53 4.81 -2.22
N HIS A 10 3.95 3.89 -3.00
CA HIS A 10 3.63 4.11 -4.40
C HIS A 10 2.20 4.66 -4.53
N LYS A 11 2.01 5.67 -5.37
CA LYS A 11 0.69 6.24 -5.62
C LYS A 11 -0.14 5.27 -6.47
N VAL A 12 -1.37 5.01 -6.04
CA VAL A 12 -2.29 4.09 -6.72
C VAL A 12 -3.63 4.76 -6.96
N TYR A 13 -4.33 4.29 -7.98
CA TYR A 13 -5.68 4.74 -8.31
C TYR A 13 -6.60 3.54 -8.59
N TYR A 14 -7.89 3.68 -8.29
CA TYR A 14 -8.87 2.64 -8.56
C TYR A 14 -9.42 2.79 -9.98
N ASN A 15 -9.20 1.79 -10.82
CA ASN A 15 -9.77 1.73 -12.16
C ASN A 15 -11.15 1.06 -12.09
N GLU A 16 -12.22 1.85 -12.26
CA GLU A 16 -13.60 1.36 -12.19
C GLU A 16 -13.97 0.40 -13.33
N GLU A 17 -13.33 0.49 -14.49
CA GLU A 17 -13.60 -0.40 -15.63
C GLU A 17 -13.03 -1.82 -15.39
N LEU A 18 -11.87 -1.90 -14.74
CA LEU A 18 -11.22 -3.17 -14.39
C LEU A 18 -11.61 -3.69 -13.00
N GLY A 19 -12.12 -2.82 -12.12
CA GLY A 19 -12.40 -3.15 -10.72
C GLY A 19 -11.14 -3.35 -9.87
N GLU A 20 -10.01 -2.75 -10.25
CA GLU A 20 -8.70 -2.99 -9.62
C GLU A 20 -7.95 -1.70 -9.26
N TRP A 21 -7.07 -1.80 -8.26
CA TRP A 21 -6.11 -0.76 -7.95
C TRP A 21 -4.86 -0.91 -8.81
N LEU A 22 -4.47 0.16 -9.50
CA LEU A 22 -3.30 0.21 -10.38
C LEU A 22 -2.27 1.22 -9.87
N TYR A 23 -0.99 0.96 -10.10
CA TYR A 23 0.07 1.94 -9.84
C TYR A 23 0.02 3.08 -10.86
N CYS A 24 0.13 4.32 -10.38
CA CYS A 24 0.02 5.50 -11.25
C CYS A 24 1.22 5.69 -12.19
N ASP A 25 2.35 5.04 -11.94
CA ASP A 25 3.58 5.23 -12.71
C ASP A 25 3.65 4.40 -13.98
N ASP A 26 3.12 3.16 -13.96
CA ASP A 26 3.16 2.23 -15.09
C ASP A 26 1.83 1.51 -15.38
N ASN A 27 0.76 1.84 -14.66
CA ASN A 27 -0.57 1.22 -14.75
C ASN A 27 -0.60 -0.29 -14.46
N SER A 28 0.43 -0.85 -13.82
CA SER A 28 0.38 -2.27 -13.44
C SER A 28 -0.54 -2.50 -12.23
N SER A 29 -1.08 -3.72 -12.12
CA SER A 29 -1.93 -4.11 -11.00
C SER A 29 -1.17 -4.12 -9.68
N THR A 30 -1.81 -3.64 -8.62
CA THR A 30 -1.27 -3.68 -7.24
C THR A 30 -1.27 -5.07 -6.62
N SER A 31 -1.89 -6.05 -7.29
CA SER A 31 -1.77 -7.48 -6.97
C SER A 31 -0.32 -7.97 -7.04
N VAL A 32 0.52 -7.29 -7.83
CA VAL A 32 1.97 -7.50 -7.82
C VAL A 32 2.57 -6.54 -6.79
N GLU A 33 3.05 -7.11 -5.69
CA GLU A 33 3.71 -6.31 -4.65
C GLU A 33 5.00 -5.69 -5.13
N ARG A 34 5.27 -4.47 -4.66
CA ARG A 34 6.52 -3.74 -4.89
C ARG A 34 7.28 -3.51 -3.60
N PRO A 35 8.63 -3.40 -3.68
CA PRO A 35 9.41 -2.94 -2.54
C PRO A 35 8.95 -1.54 -2.15
N CYS A 36 9.08 -1.22 -0.86
CA CYS A 36 8.77 0.12 -0.36
C CYS A 36 9.53 1.17 -1.18
N ALA A 37 8.81 2.19 -1.66
CA ALA A 37 9.37 3.25 -2.51
C ALA A 37 10.56 4.01 -1.87
N ARG A 38 10.71 3.94 -0.53
CA ARG A 38 11.82 4.55 0.20
C ARG A 38 12.79 3.55 0.82
N CYS A 39 12.29 2.53 1.52
CA CYS A 39 13.15 1.57 2.20
C CYS A 39 13.80 0.56 1.22
N GLY A 40 13.21 0.38 0.02
CA GLY A 40 13.65 -0.63 -0.96
C GLY A 40 13.38 -2.08 -0.55
N ARG A 41 12.67 -2.30 0.55
CA ARG A 41 12.40 -3.63 1.12
C ARG A 41 10.98 -4.10 0.80
N MET A 42 10.87 -5.40 0.48
CA MET A 42 9.59 -6.10 0.38
C MET A 42 8.92 -6.22 1.75
N ALA A 43 7.67 -6.71 1.78
CA ALA A 43 7.05 -7.17 3.02
C ALA A 43 7.91 -8.26 3.68
N THR A 44 7.70 -8.50 4.98
CA THR A 44 8.30 -9.65 5.67
C THR A 44 7.72 -10.95 5.11
N ASN A 45 8.30 -12.10 5.47
CA ASN A 45 7.81 -13.41 5.01
C ASN A 45 6.36 -13.67 5.46
N GLU A 46 5.95 -13.04 6.56
CA GLU A 46 4.60 -13.06 7.13
C GLU A 46 3.65 -12.04 6.50
N GLY A 47 4.12 -11.23 5.55
CA GLY A 47 3.32 -10.22 4.84
C GLY A 47 3.25 -8.85 5.53
N TYR A 48 4.03 -8.60 6.59
CA TYR A 48 4.01 -7.32 7.29
C TYR A 48 4.89 -6.27 6.60
N ASP A 49 4.60 -4.98 6.85
CA ASP A 49 5.47 -3.92 6.34
C ASP A 49 6.84 -3.98 7.02
N SER A 50 7.91 -4.23 6.26
CA SER A 50 9.26 -4.36 6.79
C SER A 50 9.82 -3.10 7.44
N CYS A 51 9.20 -1.93 7.24
CA CYS A 51 9.62 -0.69 7.90
C CYS A 51 8.93 -0.49 9.26
N VAL A 52 7.81 -1.16 9.57
CA VAL A 52 7.07 -1.03 10.85
C VAL A 52 6.92 -2.35 11.61
N GLY A 53 6.83 -3.47 10.91
CA GLY A 53 6.55 -4.79 11.46
C GLY A 53 5.05 -5.06 11.63
N HIS A 54 4.74 -6.03 12.48
CA HIS A 54 3.37 -6.37 12.84
C HIS A 54 2.83 -5.39 13.88
N ILE A 55 1.60 -4.90 13.67
CA ILE A 55 0.83 -4.19 14.69
C ILE A 55 -0.48 -4.93 14.88
N GLU A 56 -0.73 -5.36 16.12
CA GLU A 56 -1.95 -6.09 16.48
C GLU A 56 -3.20 -5.23 16.20
N GLY A 57 -4.19 -5.85 15.54
CA GLY A 57 -5.46 -5.20 15.17
C GLY A 57 -5.41 -4.34 13.90
N ALA A 58 -4.24 -4.11 13.30
CA ALA A 58 -4.14 -3.36 12.06
C ALA A 58 -4.20 -4.28 10.83
N THR A 59 -5.12 -4.00 9.89
CA THR A 59 -5.23 -4.75 8.63
C THR A 59 -4.17 -4.34 7.60
N SER A 60 -3.67 -3.11 7.72
CA SER A 60 -2.53 -2.62 6.93
C SER A 60 -1.80 -1.49 7.66
N VAL A 61 -0.47 -1.55 7.61
CA VAL A 61 0.41 -0.53 8.16
C VAL A 61 1.51 -0.28 7.14
N CYS A 62 1.86 0.99 6.96
CA CYS A 62 3.04 1.38 6.19
C CYS A 62 3.70 2.52 6.95
N CYS A 63 5.03 2.54 6.99
CA CYS A 63 5.80 3.59 7.67
C CYS A 63 5.52 5.02 7.18
N GLY A 64 4.75 5.20 6.11
CA GLY A 64 4.33 6.51 5.60
C GLY A 64 5.47 7.34 5.00
N HIS A 65 6.67 6.77 4.91
CA HIS A 65 7.87 7.51 4.57
C HIS A 65 8.03 7.81 3.07
N GLY A 66 7.27 7.17 2.17
CA GLY A 66 7.31 7.43 0.73
C GLY A 66 6.14 8.30 0.25
N ILE A 67 6.19 9.62 0.46
CA ILE A 67 5.36 10.65 -0.24
C ILE A 67 3.93 10.96 0.35
N LYS A 68 3.61 10.60 1.62
CA LYS A 68 2.42 10.94 2.50
C LYS A 68 0.99 10.61 1.99
N LYS A 69 0.02 10.08 2.78
CA LYS A 69 -0.05 9.49 4.16
C LYS A 69 -0.88 8.18 4.12
N PRO A 70 -0.43 7.11 4.79
CA PRO A 70 -1.32 6.27 5.61
C PRO A 70 -0.87 6.30 7.08
N ILE A 71 -1.82 6.26 8.03
CA ILE A 71 -1.52 6.31 9.48
C ILE A 71 -2.36 5.29 10.28
N MET A 72 -2.55 4.07 9.76
CA MET A 72 -3.42 2.99 10.30
C MET A 72 -4.86 3.05 9.76
N LYS A 73 -5.36 1.92 9.26
CA LYS A 73 -6.77 1.69 8.89
C LYS A 73 -7.35 0.64 9.85
N TRP A 74 -8.54 0.91 10.36
CA TRP A 74 -9.34 -0.01 11.16
C TRP A 74 -10.59 -0.39 10.37
N GLU A 75 -11.06 -1.62 10.51
CA GLU A 75 -12.42 -2.00 10.15
C GLU A 75 -13.21 -2.09 11.45
N GLU A 76 -14.33 -1.36 11.54
CA GLU A 76 -15.30 -1.60 12.61
C GLU A 76 -16.07 -2.89 12.27
N VAL A 77 -16.10 -3.81 13.24
CA VAL A 77 -16.83 -5.09 13.16
C VAL A 77 -18.30 -4.86 13.48
#